data_AF-A0A482ZU97-F1
#
_entry.id   AF-A0A482ZU97-F1
#
_cell.length_a   1.000
_cell.length_b   1.000
_cell.length_c   1.000
_cell.angle_alpha   90.00
_cell.angle_beta   90.00
_cell.angle_gamma   90.00
#
_symmetry.space_group_name_H-M   'P 1'
#
loop_
_entity.id
_entity.type
_entity.pdbx_description
1 polymer ?
#
loop_
_entity_poly.entity_id
_entity_poly.type
_entity_poly.pdbx_seq_one_letter_code
_entity_poly.pdbx_strand_id
1 'polypeptide(L)'
;MKNYQVLARKYRPHTFSEMVGQTHTVKTLMNALDANNLHHGFLFTGTRGVGKTTIARIFAKSINCEKGVSSKPCGKCPTCVEIDKGQSIDLIELDAASHTGVDNMRDILENAQYMPTKNRYKIYLIDEVHMLSKSSFNALLKTLEEPPEHIKFLLATTDPQKLPVTVLSRCLQFTLQKLTHEEILTQLKFIMDAEKLEYEESALAQIADFGNGSMRDALSLLDQSIAYGNGTVMSKDIKAMLGLVHHDDILTLAKYLINLDAKASVDFVRELSHKGENLIHALKDLSSLFHQISIVQIIDNTKASDEIKTLATQISNQDLQLFYHIAINGSKDIALAPSEQIGFEMTLLRMLSFHSNAPDKVQTTPTIAPKTETPEKKTPKSVKKTETTSVNPVSAIKESEPKSPLTEPNTVKKTPEIALKINSQKEWEQITTSLKFNIPARLLLKNTLFDSLKKQVLTLTLDREFESLLTDNIQASIQAVLQENFGTITLKIVANTLHSQTLAQKETQAENEKKAARQKTFLADEGVQKLQQVFNTEINLESIKEVKNV
;
A
#
# COMPACT_ATOMS: atom_id res chain seq x y z
N MET A 1 34.03 -6.59 -9.88
CA MET A 1 32.82 -6.79 -10.71
C MET A 1 32.57 -5.53 -11.53
N LYS A 2 31.92 -5.62 -12.70
CA LYS A 2 31.26 -4.45 -13.31
C LYS A 2 29.99 -4.17 -12.50
N ASN A 3 29.65 -2.91 -12.24
CA ASN A 3 28.37 -2.59 -11.60
C ASN A 3 27.24 -2.97 -12.58
N TYR A 4 26.44 -3.98 -12.22
CA TYR A 4 25.24 -4.33 -12.98
C TYR A 4 24.20 -3.22 -12.78
N GLN A 5 23.89 -2.49 -13.86
CA GLN A 5 22.90 -1.43 -13.88
C GLN A 5 21.66 -1.94 -14.59
N VAL A 6 20.62 -2.22 -13.79
CA VAL A 6 19.24 -2.56 -14.19
C VAL A 6 18.85 -1.90 -15.51
N LEU A 7 18.35 -2.66 -16.48
CA LEU A 7 18.01 -2.20 -17.83
C LEU A 7 17.07 -0.99 -17.80
N ALA A 8 16.08 -1.00 -16.91
CA ALA A 8 15.18 0.13 -16.68
C ALA A 8 15.86 1.46 -16.25
N ARG A 9 17.12 1.42 -15.82
CA ARG A 9 17.98 2.60 -15.55
C ARG A 9 19.04 2.80 -16.65
N LYS A 10 19.49 1.75 -17.34
CA LYS A 10 20.49 1.84 -18.43
C LYS A 10 19.87 2.39 -19.72
N TYR A 11 18.69 1.93 -20.10
CA TYR A 11 17.95 2.33 -21.31
C TYR A 11 16.89 3.39 -21.01
N ARG A 12 17.15 4.29 -20.04
CA ARG A 12 16.24 5.40 -19.75
C ARG A 12 16.44 6.50 -20.80
N PRO A 13 15.41 6.89 -21.57
CA PRO A 13 15.55 7.93 -22.60
C PRO A 13 16.19 9.23 -22.08
N HIS A 14 17.20 9.68 -22.80
CA HIS A 14 17.95 10.92 -22.55
C HIS A 14 17.53 12.06 -23.48
N THR A 15 16.86 11.79 -24.60
CA THR A 15 16.29 12.80 -25.50
C THR A 15 14.83 12.48 -25.86
N PHE A 16 14.09 13.49 -26.34
CA PHE A 16 12.71 13.31 -26.80
C PHE A 16 12.58 12.32 -27.97
N SER A 17 13.64 12.11 -28.75
CA SER A 17 13.66 11.15 -29.87
C SER A 17 13.90 9.69 -29.44
N GLU A 18 14.28 9.46 -28.19
CA GLU A 18 14.43 8.12 -27.58
C GLU A 18 13.17 7.69 -26.80
N MET A 19 12.18 8.58 -26.65
CA MET A 19 10.91 8.26 -25.99
C MET A 19 10.07 7.35 -26.89
N VAL A 20 9.81 6.13 -26.42
CA VAL A 20 8.87 5.20 -27.06
C VAL A 20 7.44 5.72 -26.92
N GLY A 21 6.73 5.82 -28.04
CA GLY A 21 5.35 6.29 -28.09
C GLY A 21 5.18 7.77 -27.71
N GLN A 22 4.01 8.10 -27.15
CA GLN A 22 3.66 9.44 -26.65
C GLN A 22 3.79 10.59 -27.69
N THR A 23 3.74 10.27 -28.99
CA THR A 23 4.10 11.14 -30.12
C THR A 23 3.44 12.54 -30.07
N HIS A 24 2.16 12.61 -29.69
CA HIS A 24 1.45 13.88 -29.55
C HIS A 24 1.99 14.75 -28.39
N THR A 25 2.16 14.15 -27.21
CA THR A 25 2.69 14.81 -26.01
C THR A 25 4.12 15.29 -26.22
N VAL A 26 4.97 14.44 -26.81
CA VAL A 26 6.35 14.79 -27.16
C VAL A 26 6.39 15.94 -28.17
N LYS A 27 5.64 15.86 -29.27
CA LYS A 27 5.60 16.90 -30.31
C LYS A 27 5.15 18.26 -29.76
N THR A 28 4.14 18.29 -28.90
CA THR A 28 3.65 19.54 -28.28
C THR A 28 4.68 20.15 -27.32
N LEU A 29 5.40 19.34 -26.55
CA LEU A 29 6.51 19.82 -25.69
C LEU A 29 7.68 20.35 -26.51
N MET A 30 8.06 19.67 -27.61
CA MET A 30 9.10 20.14 -28.52
C MET A 30 8.73 21.49 -29.15
N ASN A 31 7.49 21.62 -29.63
CA ASN A 31 6.98 22.90 -30.17
C ASN A 31 6.98 24.02 -29.12
N ALA A 32 6.61 23.74 -27.86
CA ALA A 32 6.62 24.74 -26.79
C ALA A 32 8.04 25.19 -26.40
N LEU A 33 9.01 24.27 -26.41
CA LEU A 33 10.43 24.58 -26.22
C LEU A 33 10.99 25.44 -27.35
N ASP A 34 10.76 25.05 -28.61
CA ASP A 34 11.31 25.74 -29.78
C ASP A 34 10.61 27.10 -30.05
N ALA A 35 9.37 27.28 -29.58
CA ALA A 35 8.69 28.57 -29.55
C ALA A 35 9.02 29.42 -28.29
N ASN A 36 9.88 28.92 -27.39
CA ASN A 36 10.24 29.52 -26.10
C ASN A 36 9.02 29.88 -25.20
N ASN A 37 7.90 29.18 -25.35
CA ASN A 37 6.67 29.40 -24.58
C ASN A 37 6.65 28.51 -23.33
N LEU A 38 7.43 28.90 -22.32
CA LEU A 38 7.68 28.10 -21.12
C LEU A 38 6.71 28.43 -19.98
N HIS A 39 5.58 27.73 -19.93
CA HIS A 39 4.61 27.81 -18.82
C HIS A 39 5.26 27.60 -17.43
N HIS A 40 4.65 28.08 -16.35
CA HIS A 40 5.27 28.01 -15.01
C HIS A 40 5.07 26.66 -14.32
N GLY A 41 3.91 26.01 -14.52
CA GLY A 41 3.62 24.65 -14.06
C GLY A 41 3.28 23.70 -15.21
N PHE A 42 3.87 22.51 -15.20
CA PHE A 42 3.55 21.39 -16.09
C PHE A 42 3.04 20.22 -15.25
N LEU A 43 2.00 19.52 -15.71
CA LEU A 43 1.45 18.34 -15.02
C LEU A 43 1.42 17.13 -15.95
N PHE A 44 2.31 16.18 -15.71
CA PHE A 44 2.36 14.89 -16.41
C PHE A 44 1.46 13.88 -15.70
N THR A 45 0.39 13.44 -16.36
CA THR A 45 -0.54 12.43 -15.84
C THR A 45 -0.37 11.12 -16.62
N GLY A 46 -0.75 9.99 -16.04
CA GLY A 46 -0.69 8.68 -16.70
C GLY A 46 -0.24 7.57 -15.75
N THR A 47 -0.42 6.32 -16.18
CA THR A 47 -0.15 5.14 -15.33
C THR A 47 1.32 5.04 -14.88
N ARG A 48 1.62 4.13 -13.95
CA ARG A 48 2.99 3.87 -13.50
C ARG A 48 3.85 3.45 -14.70
N GLY A 49 5.11 3.89 -14.71
CA GLY A 49 6.12 3.43 -15.67
C GLY A 49 5.99 3.87 -17.14
N VAL A 50 4.97 4.65 -17.53
CA VAL A 50 4.83 5.23 -18.90
C VAL A 50 5.82 6.37 -19.23
N GLY A 51 6.72 6.70 -18.30
CA GLY A 51 7.81 7.67 -18.54
C GLY A 51 7.61 9.09 -18.00
N LYS A 52 6.59 9.38 -17.16
CA LYS A 52 6.30 10.72 -16.59
C LYS A 52 7.56 11.46 -16.07
N THR A 53 8.28 10.86 -15.14
CA THR A 53 9.52 11.42 -14.55
C THR A 53 10.66 11.53 -15.56
N THR A 54 10.67 10.68 -16.61
CA THR A 54 11.68 10.71 -17.66
C THR A 54 11.45 11.89 -18.61
N ILE A 55 10.22 12.09 -19.10
CA ILE A 55 9.90 13.23 -19.97
C ILE A 55 10.09 14.57 -19.24
N ALA A 56 9.79 14.61 -17.93
CA ALA A 56 10.11 15.75 -17.08
C ALA A 56 11.63 16.04 -16.99
N ARG A 57 12.48 15.02 -16.78
CA ARG A 57 13.95 15.19 -16.80
C ARG A 57 14.49 15.63 -18.16
N ILE A 58 13.96 15.10 -19.26
CA ILE A 58 14.34 15.53 -20.62
C ILE A 58 13.96 17.00 -20.84
N PHE A 59 12.75 17.40 -20.43
CA PHE A 59 12.30 18.80 -20.48
C PHE A 59 13.19 19.72 -19.62
N ALA A 60 13.53 19.31 -18.39
CA ALA A 60 14.44 20.04 -17.52
C ALA A 60 15.82 20.24 -18.17
N LYS A 61 16.37 19.19 -18.78
CA LYS A 61 17.64 19.25 -19.55
C LYS A 61 17.54 20.14 -20.80
N SER A 62 16.35 20.29 -21.34
CA SER A 62 16.07 21.09 -22.55
C SER A 62 15.99 22.59 -22.26
N ILE A 63 15.38 23.01 -21.13
CA ILE A 63 15.33 24.42 -20.74
C ILE A 63 16.63 24.92 -20.09
N ASN A 64 17.37 24.04 -19.40
CA ASN A 64 18.63 24.38 -18.74
C ASN A 64 19.90 24.06 -19.57
N CYS A 65 19.75 23.70 -20.85
CA CYS A 65 20.89 23.48 -21.75
C CYS A 65 21.70 24.78 -21.91
N GLU A 66 23.03 24.68 -21.72
CA GLU A 66 23.95 25.83 -21.87
C GLU A 66 23.85 26.46 -23.27
N LYS A 67 23.67 25.64 -24.31
CA LYS A 67 23.47 26.05 -25.71
C LYS A 67 22.18 26.84 -25.97
N GLY A 68 21.28 26.94 -24.99
CA GLY A 68 19.98 27.59 -25.12
C GLY A 68 18.80 26.61 -25.03
N VAL A 69 17.62 27.17 -24.75
CA VAL A 69 16.35 26.44 -24.75
C VAL A 69 16.11 25.85 -26.14
N SER A 70 15.87 24.55 -26.23
CA SER A 70 15.59 23.86 -27.50
C SER A 70 15.03 22.46 -27.26
N SER A 71 14.29 21.93 -28.23
CA SER A 71 13.78 20.55 -28.23
C SER A 71 14.85 19.45 -28.33
N LYS A 72 16.14 19.82 -28.46
CA LYS A 72 17.27 18.90 -28.66
C LYS A 72 18.42 19.20 -27.68
N PRO A 73 18.29 18.83 -26.39
CA PRO A 73 19.33 19.05 -25.39
C PRO A 73 20.63 18.34 -25.78
N CYS A 74 21.76 19.04 -25.69
CA CYS A 74 22.99 18.59 -26.36
C CYS A 74 23.70 17.38 -25.73
N GLY A 75 23.25 16.89 -24.57
CA GLY A 75 23.75 15.70 -23.86
C GLY A 75 25.19 15.78 -23.32
N LYS A 76 25.98 16.78 -23.74
CA LYS A 76 27.42 16.88 -23.49
C LYS A 76 27.83 18.06 -22.60
N CYS A 77 26.91 18.97 -22.29
CA CYS A 77 27.18 20.10 -21.41
C CYS A 77 27.26 19.67 -19.93
N PRO A 78 28.06 20.31 -19.07
CA PRO A 78 28.08 20.06 -17.62
C PRO A 78 26.68 19.93 -17.00
N THR A 79 25.81 20.93 -17.19
CA THR A 79 24.42 20.87 -16.69
C THR A 79 23.63 19.70 -17.28
N CYS A 80 23.88 19.32 -18.53
CA CYS A 80 23.24 18.19 -19.19
C CYS A 80 23.57 16.87 -18.46
N VAL A 81 24.86 16.66 -18.19
CA VAL A 81 25.40 15.46 -17.55
C VAL A 81 25.03 15.41 -16.06
N GLU A 82 24.97 16.56 -15.39
CA GLU A 82 24.50 16.68 -14.00
C GLU A 82 23.02 16.32 -13.86
N ILE A 83 22.16 16.76 -14.79
CA ILE A 83 20.73 16.39 -14.83
C ILE A 83 20.57 14.89 -15.13
N ASP A 84 21.27 14.34 -16.14
CA ASP A 84 21.21 12.92 -16.47
C ASP A 84 21.66 12.00 -15.31
N LYS A 85 22.62 12.46 -14.48
CA LYS A 85 23.07 11.76 -13.28
C LYS A 85 22.18 11.96 -12.05
N GLY A 86 21.30 12.96 -12.03
CA GLY A 86 20.54 13.35 -10.82
C GLY A 86 21.41 14.07 -9.78
N GLN A 87 22.34 14.92 -10.23
CA GLN A 87 23.30 15.67 -9.40
C GLN A 87 23.23 17.20 -9.62
N SER A 88 22.26 17.68 -10.40
CA SER A 88 22.07 19.12 -10.69
C SER A 88 21.43 19.83 -9.50
N ILE A 89 22.15 20.82 -8.94
CA ILE A 89 21.69 21.63 -7.78
C ILE A 89 20.35 22.33 -8.07
N ASP A 90 20.17 22.88 -9.27
CA ASP A 90 18.95 23.59 -9.66
C ASP A 90 17.85 22.68 -10.25
N LEU A 91 17.95 21.35 -10.05
CA LEU A 91 16.89 20.38 -10.33
C LEU A 91 16.60 19.60 -9.05
N ILE A 92 15.59 20.05 -8.31
CA ILE A 92 15.19 19.48 -7.03
C ILE A 92 14.11 18.43 -7.30
N GLU A 93 14.47 17.16 -7.18
CA GLU A 93 13.52 16.03 -7.31
C GLU A 93 12.93 15.66 -5.94
N LEU A 94 11.60 15.60 -5.86
CA LEU A 94 10.83 15.32 -4.64
C LEU A 94 9.86 14.17 -4.92
N ASP A 95 10.03 13.03 -4.24
CA ASP A 95 9.08 11.91 -4.30
C ASP A 95 8.05 12.06 -3.17
N ALA A 96 6.83 12.47 -3.51
CA ALA A 96 5.76 12.72 -2.53
C ALA A 96 5.29 11.47 -1.78
N ALA A 97 5.61 10.26 -2.24
CA ALA A 97 5.32 9.01 -1.53
C ALA A 97 6.36 8.67 -0.45
N SER A 98 7.49 9.39 -0.37
CA SER A 98 8.53 9.13 0.63
C SER A 98 8.14 9.66 2.02
N HIS A 99 8.00 8.77 3.00
CA HIS A 99 7.53 9.11 4.35
C HIS A 99 8.40 10.14 5.10
N THR A 100 9.67 10.29 4.75
CA THR A 100 10.58 11.32 5.29
C THR A 100 10.40 12.69 4.66
N GLY A 101 9.60 12.82 3.59
CA GLY A 101 9.43 14.05 2.82
C GLY A 101 8.32 15.00 3.33
N VAL A 102 7.32 14.50 4.05
CA VAL A 102 6.03 15.21 4.22
C VAL A 102 6.15 16.62 4.81
N ASP A 103 6.96 16.80 5.86
CA ASP A 103 7.24 18.11 6.45
C ASP A 103 8.37 18.84 5.70
N ASN A 104 9.47 18.14 5.37
CA ASN A 104 10.62 18.70 4.66
C ASN A 104 10.25 19.35 3.31
N MET A 105 9.27 18.80 2.59
CA MET A 105 8.79 19.35 1.31
C MET A 105 8.16 20.74 1.47
N ARG A 106 7.52 21.02 2.61
CA ARG A 106 6.97 22.35 2.87
C ARG A 106 8.09 23.38 2.93
N ASP A 107 9.13 23.11 3.72
CA ASP A 107 10.27 24.01 3.89
C ASP A 107 11.02 24.20 2.56
N ILE A 108 11.18 23.13 1.77
CA ILE A 108 11.80 23.18 0.43
C ILE A 108 10.98 24.04 -0.57
N LEU A 109 9.65 24.04 -0.45
CA LEU A 109 8.75 24.85 -1.28
C LEU A 109 8.64 26.31 -0.79
N GLU A 110 8.64 26.56 0.51
CA GLU A 110 8.67 27.93 1.05
C GLU A 110 10.02 28.61 0.74
N ASN A 111 11.13 27.86 0.75
CA ASN A 111 12.45 28.30 0.24
C ASN A 111 12.59 28.27 -1.30
N ALA A 112 11.49 28.12 -2.06
CA ALA A 112 11.57 28.10 -3.52
C ALA A 112 12.02 29.43 -4.13
N GLN A 113 11.67 30.57 -3.50
CA GLN A 113 11.80 31.93 -4.02
C GLN A 113 13.22 32.40 -4.36
N TYR A 114 14.27 31.71 -3.89
CA TYR A 114 15.65 32.05 -4.22
C TYR A 114 16.03 31.66 -5.66
N MET A 115 16.77 32.54 -6.33
CA MET A 115 17.29 32.36 -7.69
C MET A 115 18.08 31.06 -7.90
N PRO A 116 18.24 30.58 -9.15
CA PRO A 116 19.09 29.44 -9.47
C PRO A 116 20.57 29.74 -9.18
N THR A 117 21.34 28.69 -8.89
CA THR A 117 22.77 28.79 -8.55
C THR A 117 23.67 28.82 -9.78
N LYS A 118 23.29 28.09 -10.83
CA LYS A 118 24.10 27.85 -12.03
C LYS A 118 23.28 27.87 -13.32
N ASN A 119 22.06 27.34 -13.28
CA ASN A 119 21.22 27.11 -14.45
C ASN A 119 20.30 28.30 -14.78
N ARG A 120 19.65 28.27 -15.95
CA ARG A 120 18.69 29.31 -16.38
C ARG A 120 17.41 29.32 -15.53
N TYR A 121 16.93 28.14 -15.16
CA TYR A 121 15.73 27.93 -14.35
C TYR A 121 16.01 26.99 -13.19
N LYS A 122 15.37 27.27 -12.05
CA LYS A 122 15.32 26.39 -10.87
C LYS A 122 14.07 25.53 -10.98
N ILE A 123 14.26 24.22 -11.00
CA ILE A 123 13.23 23.26 -11.40
C ILE A 123 12.85 22.40 -10.22
N TYR A 124 11.55 22.35 -9.92
CA TYR A 124 10.96 21.47 -8.92
C TYR A 124 10.24 20.32 -9.61
N LEU A 125 10.83 19.13 -9.58
CA LEU A 125 10.24 17.91 -10.12
C LEU A 125 9.59 17.11 -8.99
N ILE A 126 8.26 17.15 -8.90
CA ILE A 126 7.50 16.48 -7.83
C ILE A 126 6.81 15.24 -8.44
N ASP A 127 7.29 14.05 -8.08
CA ASP A 127 6.68 12.79 -8.52
C ASP A 127 5.62 12.30 -7.52
N GLU A 128 4.63 11.58 -8.07
CA GLU A 128 3.36 11.20 -7.44
C GLU A 128 2.73 12.30 -6.56
N VAL A 129 2.67 13.54 -7.08
CA VAL A 129 2.26 14.78 -6.38
C VAL A 129 0.92 14.68 -5.62
N HIS A 130 0.03 13.75 -6.00
CA HIS A 130 -1.23 13.49 -5.29
C HIS A 130 -1.05 12.94 -3.86
N MET A 131 0.16 12.50 -3.48
CA MET A 131 0.51 12.06 -2.13
C MET A 131 0.92 13.20 -1.18
N LEU A 132 1.05 14.45 -1.67
CA LEU A 132 1.42 15.58 -0.82
C LEU A 132 0.39 15.82 0.31
N SER A 133 0.89 16.26 1.47
CA SER A 133 0.05 16.74 2.57
C SER A 133 -0.66 18.04 2.20
N LYS A 134 -1.80 18.31 2.87
CA LYS A 134 -2.57 19.55 2.66
C LYS A 134 -1.76 20.83 2.92
N SER A 135 -0.83 20.79 3.88
CA SER A 135 0.12 21.87 4.15
C SER A 135 1.08 22.12 2.98
N SER A 136 1.69 21.06 2.45
CA SER A 136 2.62 21.17 1.31
C SER A 136 1.90 21.54 0.00
N PHE A 137 0.66 21.10 -0.20
CA PHE A 137 -0.21 21.60 -1.27
C PHE A 137 -0.49 23.11 -1.15
N ASN A 138 -0.77 23.62 0.05
CA ASN A 138 -1.01 25.04 0.27
C ASN A 138 0.27 25.89 0.10
N ALA A 139 1.46 25.34 0.38
CA ALA A 139 2.74 25.97 0.05
C ALA A 139 2.95 26.04 -1.48
N LEU A 140 2.75 24.92 -2.17
CA LEU A 140 2.84 24.84 -3.65
C LEU A 140 1.85 25.80 -4.34
N LEU A 141 0.61 25.90 -3.86
CA LEU A 141 -0.40 26.78 -4.44
C LEU A 141 0.01 28.25 -4.43
N LYS A 142 0.62 28.76 -3.34
CA LYS A 142 1.13 30.14 -3.29
C LYS A 142 2.15 30.41 -4.40
N THR A 143 3.09 29.50 -4.63
CA THR A 143 4.12 29.65 -5.67
C THR A 143 3.62 29.32 -7.08
N LEU A 144 2.46 28.68 -7.23
CA LEU A 144 1.77 28.51 -8.51
C LEU A 144 0.81 29.68 -8.82
N GLU A 145 0.39 30.44 -7.81
CA GLU A 145 -0.44 31.64 -7.95
C GLU A 145 0.40 32.87 -8.33
N GLU A 146 1.56 33.06 -7.71
CA GLU A 146 2.53 34.11 -8.03
C GLU A 146 3.90 33.51 -8.37
N PRO A 147 4.07 32.85 -9.53
CA PRO A 147 5.29 32.12 -9.87
C PRO A 147 6.44 33.04 -10.32
N PRO A 148 7.60 33.05 -9.64
CA PRO A 148 8.78 33.78 -10.12
C PRO A 148 9.24 33.26 -11.49
N GLU A 149 9.68 34.17 -12.37
CA GLU A 149 10.03 33.85 -13.78
C GLU A 149 11.08 32.73 -13.92
N HIS A 150 12.02 32.68 -12.97
CA HIS A 150 13.13 31.74 -12.92
C HIS A 150 12.76 30.35 -12.34
N ILE A 151 11.51 30.15 -11.88
CA ILE A 151 11.04 28.88 -11.32
C ILE A 151 10.14 28.16 -12.33
N LYS A 152 10.32 26.84 -12.44
CA LYS A 152 9.44 25.95 -13.22
C LYS A 152 9.09 24.70 -12.43
N PHE A 153 7.79 24.40 -12.29
CA PHE A 153 7.27 23.21 -11.64
C PHE A 153 6.96 22.12 -12.65
N LEU A 154 7.49 20.92 -12.43
CA LEU A 154 7.24 19.71 -13.22
C LEU A 154 6.57 18.68 -12.29
N LEU A 155 5.26 18.63 -12.30
CA LEU A 155 4.47 17.75 -11.46
C LEU A 155 4.18 16.44 -12.21
N ALA A 156 4.25 15.30 -11.54
CA ALA A 156 3.89 14.00 -12.10
C ALA A 156 2.93 13.23 -11.18
N THR A 157 1.91 12.57 -11.74
CA THR A 157 0.94 11.78 -10.96
C THR A 157 0.39 10.57 -11.74
N THR A 158 0.13 9.47 -11.04
CA THR A 158 -0.74 8.38 -11.50
C THR A 158 -2.22 8.73 -11.44
N ASP A 159 -2.61 9.58 -10.49
CA ASP A 159 -3.99 9.94 -10.21
C ASP A 159 -4.18 11.46 -10.28
N PRO A 160 -4.82 11.99 -11.34
CA PRO A 160 -5.15 13.40 -11.43
C PRO A 160 -6.48 13.76 -10.74
N GLN A 161 -7.34 12.79 -10.40
CA GLN A 161 -8.63 13.05 -9.77
C GLN A 161 -8.49 13.40 -8.28
N LYS A 162 -7.42 12.91 -7.63
CA LYS A 162 -7.01 13.31 -6.27
C LYS A 162 -6.43 14.72 -6.18
N LEU A 163 -6.14 15.40 -7.29
CA LEU A 163 -5.55 16.75 -7.26
C LEU A 163 -6.62 17.84 -7.13
N PRO A 164 -6.41 18.88 -6.30
CA PRO A 164 -7.27 20.04 -6.26
C PRO A 164 -7.37 20.73 -7.63
N VAL A 165 -8.58 21.12 -8.03
CA VAL A 165 -8.83 21.85 -9.30
C VAL A 165 -8.01 23.14 -9.39
N THR A 166 -7.67 23.76 -8.25
CA THR A 166 -6.79 24.94 -8.13
C THR A 166 -5.33 24.71 -8.53
N VAL A 167 -4.88 23.46 -8.57
CA VAL A 167 -3.57 23.05 -9.13
C VAL A 167 -3.73 22.75 -10.63
N LEU A 168 -4.79 22.02 -11.00
CA LEU A 168 -5.09 21.66 -12.39
C LEU A 168 -5.26 22.89 -13.29
N SER A 169 -5.96 23.93 -12.83
CA SER A 169 -6.17 25.18 -13.58
C SER A 169 -4.91 26.03 -13.77
N ARG A 170 -3.82 25.73 -13.05
CA ARG A 170 -2.55 26.47 -13.07
C ARG A 170 -1.38 25.68 -13.65
N CYS A 171 -1.64 24.48 -14.17
CA CYS A 171 -0.63 23.62 -14.78
C CYS A 171 -1.04 23.26 -16.21
N LEU A 172 -0.10 23.30 -17.15
CA LEU A 172 -0.34 22.76 -18.48
C LEU A 172 -0.31 21.23 -18.41
N GLN A 173 -1.47 20.59 -18.56
CA GLN A 173 -1.62 19.15 -18.40
C GLN A 173 -1.19 18.39 -19.66
N PHE A 174 -0.37 17.35 -19.46
CA PHE A 174 0.04 16.38 -20.47
C PHE A 174 -0.31 14.97 -20.01
N THR A 175 -1.31 14.37 -20.64
CA THR A 175 -1.66 12.97 -20.39
C THR A 175 -0.76 12.05 -21.22
N LEU A 176 0.02 11.20 -20.54
CA LEU A 176 0.75 10.10 -21.15
C LEU A 176 -0.16 8.87 -21.19
N GLN A 177 -0.29 8.28 -22.38
CA GLN A 177 -1.10 7.09 -22.60
C GLN A 177 -0.36 5.82 -22.14
N LYS A 178 -1.07 4.70 -22.01
CA LYS A 178 -0.41 3.39 -21.96
C LYS A 178 0.29 3.13 -23.29
N LEU A 179 1.46 2.49 -23.25
CA LEU A 179 2.10 1.98 -24.45
C LEU A 179 1.35 0.76 -24.97
N THR A 180 1.38 0.55 -26.28
CA THR A 180 0.84 -0.63 -26.95
C THR A 180 1.77 -1.84 -26.79
N HIS A 181 1.25 -3.04 -27.04
CA HIS A 181 2.05 -4.28 -27.05
C HIS A 181 3.20 -4.17 -28.06
N GLU A 182 2.93 -3.71 -29.28
CA GLU A 182 3.94 -3.60 -30.35
C GLU A 182 5.06 -2.59 -30.01
N GLU A 183 4.73 -1.45 -29.39
CA GLU A 183 5.72 -0.48 -28.91
C GLU A 183 6.65 -1.06 -27.84
N ILE A 184 6.10 -1.85 -26.90
CA ILE A 184 6.90 -2.51 -25.86
C ILE A 184 7.76 -3.62 -26.48
N LEU A 185 7.15 -4.53 -27.25
CA LEU A 185 7.84 -5.65 -27.91
C LEU A 185 8.99 -5.16 -28.82
N THR A 186 8.78 -4.09 -29.59
CA THR A 186 9.83 -3.49 -30.44
C THR A 186 11.00 -2.96 -29.61
N GLN A 187 10.72 -2.30 -28.48
CA GLN A 187 11.76 -1.80 -27.59
C GLN A 187 12.52 -2.93 -26.87
N LEU A 188 11.82 -4.01 -26.49
CA LEU A 188 12.45 -5.19 -25.88
C LEU A 188 13.41 -5.87 -26.85
N LYS A 189 13.02 -6.07 -28.12
CA LYS A 189 13.90 -6.58 -29.18
C LYS A 189 15.15 -5.72 -29.33
N PHE A 190 14.98 -4.41 -29.53
CA PHE A 190 16.09 -3.45 -29.65
C PHE A 190 17.09 -3.52 -28.47
N ILE A 191 16.60 -3.73 -27.25
CA ILE A 191 17.45 -3.86 -26.06
C ILE A 191 18.21 -5.19 -26.06
N MET A 192 17.54 -6.31 -26.39
CA MET A 192 18.19 -7.62 -26.46
C MET A 192 19.25 -7.69 -27.57
N ASP A 193 18.95 -7.11 -28.74
CA ASP A 193 19.89 -6.98 -29.86
C ASP A 193 21.11 -6.12 -29.47
N ALA A 194 20.90 -5.05 -28.69
CA ALA A 194 21.96 -4.14 -28.23
C ALA A 194 22.85 -4.76 -27.13
N GLU A 195 22.29 -5.58 -26.23
CA GLU A 195 23.05 -6.34 -25.22
C GLU A 195 23.68 -7.63 -25.80
N LYS A 196 23.20 -8.08 -26.97
CA LYS A 196 23.58 -9.33 -27.66
C LYS A 196 23.25 -10.59 -26.86
N LEU A 197 22.03 -10.64 -26.35
CA LEU A 197 21.48 -11.78 -25.62
C LEU A 197 20.51 -12.58 -26.49
N GLU A 198 20.46 -13.90 -26.32
CA GLU A 198 19.55 -14.76 -27.09
C GLU A 198 18.12 -14.69 -26.53
N TYR A 199 17.13 -14.58 -27.42
CA TYR A 199 15.72 -14.49 -27.05
C TYR A 199 14.80 -15.20 -28.05
N GLU A 200 13.65 -15.62 -27.53
CA GLU A 200 12.52 -16.10 -28.31
C GLU A 200 11.48 -14.98 -28.47
N GLU A 201 10.90 -14.78 -29.65
CA GLU A 201 9.92 -13.71 -29.86
C GLU A 201 8.64 -13.90 -29.03
N SER A 202 8.18 -15.14 -28.84
CA SER A 202 7.02 -15.44 -28.00
C SER A 202 7.25 -15.11 -26.51
N ALA A 203 8.52 -15.14 -26.09
CA ALA A 203 8.96 -14.81 -24.74
C ALA A 203 8.92 -13.29 -24.50
N LEU A 204 9.41 -12.48 -25.46
CA LEU A 204 9.30 -11.02 -25.39
C LEU A 204 7.85 -10.53 -25.52
N ALA A 205 7.01 -11.20 -26.31
CA ALA A 205 5.58 -10.92 -26.39
C ALA A 205 4.88 -11.11 -25.03
N GLN A 206 5.18 -12.21 -24.32
CA GLN A 206 4.68 -12.41 -22.95
C GLN A 206 5.11 -11.26 -22.03
N ILE A 207 6.39 -10.87 -22.00
CA ILE A 207 6.86 -9.73 -21.19
C ILE A 207 6.13 -8.42 -21.54
N ALA A 208 5.81 -8.19 -22.81
CA ALA A 208 5.04 -7.01 -23.24
C ALA A 208 3.60 -7.01 -22.68
N ASP A 209 2.93 -8.17 -22.66
CA ASP A 209 1.59 -8.33 -22.08
C ASP A 209 1.59 -8.17 -20.55
N PHE A 210 2.53 -8.79 -19.84
CA PHE A 210 2.68 -8.60 -18.38
C PHE A 210 3.10 -7.17 -18.03
N GLY A 211 3.79 -6.47 -18.93
CA GLY A 211 4.07 -5.04 -18.84
C GLY A 211 2.83 -4.15 -18.81
N ASN A 212 1.68 -4.59 -19.33
CA ASN A 212 0.37 -3.92 -19.19
C ASN A 212 0.38 -2.42 -19.60
N GLY A 213 1.21 -2.06 -20.58
CA GLY A 213 1.44 -0.69 -21.07
C GLY A 213 2.50 0.13 -20.33
N SER A 214 3.25 -0.48 -19.40
CA SER A 214 4.33 0.13 -18.62
C SER A 214 5.71 -0.37 -19.07
N MET A 215 6.51 0.52 -19.66
CA MET A 215 7.89 0.20 -20.06
C MET A 215 8.78 -0.13 -18.86
N ARG A 216 8.62 0.58 -17.73
CA ARG A 216 9.43 0.33 -16.52
C ARG A 216 9.23 -1.08 -15.99
N ASP A 217 7.99 -1.54 -15.94
CA ASP A 217 7.67 -2.84 -15.36
C ASP A 217 8.01 -3.97 -16.36
N ALA A 218 7.78 -3.79 -17.66
CA ALA A 218 8.26 -4.70 -18.71
C ALA A 218 9.79 -4.89 -18.69
N LEU A 219 10.57 -3.81 -18.59
CA LEU A 219 12.04 -3.90 -18.46
C LEU A 219 12.47 -4.54 -17.15
N SER A 220 11.71 -4.37 -16.07
CA SER A 220 12.01 -5.00 -14.78
C SER A 220 11.75 -6.52 -14.84
N LEU A 221 10.76 -6.97 -15.62
CA LEU A 221 10.55 -8.39 -15.93
C LEU A 221 11.61 -8.96 -16.88
N LEU A 222 12.10 -8.16 -17.85
CA LEU A 222 13.21 -8.56 -18.72
C LEU A 222 14.51 -8.75 -17.93
N ASP A 223 14.88 -7.81 -17.04
CA ASP A 223 16.03 -7.95 -16.11
C ASP A 223 15.96 -9.26 -15.31
N GLN A 224 14.78 -9.61 -14.78
CA GLN A 224 14.55 -10.84 -14.03
C GLN A 224 14.63 -12.10 -14.92
N SER A 225 14.07 -12.03 -16.14
CA SER A 225 14.09 -13.14 -17.09
C SER A 225 15.51 -13.49 -17.53
N ILE A 226 16.34 -12.47 -17.82
CA ILE A 226 17.76 -12.62 -18.15
C ILE A 226 18.55 -13.23 -16.97
N ALA A 227 18.25 -12.82 -15.74
CA ALA A 227 18.88 -13.37 -14.54
C ALA A 227 18.49 -14.84 -14.26
N TYR A 228 17.24 -15.21 -14.55
CA TYR A 228 16.74 -16.59 -14.40
C TYR A 228 17.28 -17.51 -15.51
N GLY A 229 17.22 -17.07 -16.77
CA GLY A 229 17.70 -17.80 -17.95
C GLY A 229 19.23 -17.77 -18.16
N ASN A 230 20.02 -17.30 -17.19
CA ASN A 230 21.49 -17.18 -17.27
C ASN A 230 22.00 -16.44 -18.53
N GLY A 231 21.25 -15.45 -19.02
CA GLY A 231 21.59 -14.68 -20.23
C GLY A 231 20.75 -14.99 -21.47
N THR A 232 19.82 -15.96 -21.41
CA THR A 232 18.83 -16.19 -22.47
C THR A 232 17.41 -15.86 -21.99
N VAL A 233 16.47 -15.62 -22.92
CA VAL A 233 15.07 -15.29 -22.62
C VAL A 233 14.13 -16.16 -23.46
N MET A 234 13.71 -17.29 -22.88
CA MET A 234 12.90 -18.32 -23.54
C MET A 234 11.48 -18.41 -22.93
N SER A 235 10.47 -18.79 -23.70
CA SER A 235 9.07 -18.76 -23.23
C SER A 235 8.80 -19.77 -22.11
N LYS A 236 9.50 -20.90 -22.09
CA LYS A 236 9.51 -21.88 -20.99
C LYS A 236 9.86 -21.20 -19.65
N ASP A 237 10.95 -20.44 -19.65
CA ASP A 237 11.56 -19.95 -18.42
C ASP A 237 10.81 -18.74 -17.87
N ILE A 238 10.18 -17.94 -18.74
CA ILE A 238 9.23 -16.88 -18.35
C ILE A 238 7.98 -17.47 -17.68
N LYS A 239 7.39 -18.54 -18.22
CA LYS A 239 6.21 -19.20 -17.62
C LYS A 239 6.53 -19.71 -16.21
N ALA A 240 7.70 -20.35 -16.04
CA ALA A 240 8.19 -20.78 -14.73
C ALA A 240 8.47 -19.60 -13.78
N MET A 241 9.10 -18.53 -14.26
CA MET A 241 9.43 -17.34 -13.45
C MET A 241 8.19 -16.57 -12.97
N LEU A 242 7.18 -16.43 -13.84
CA LEU A 242 5.94 -15.70 -13.55
C LEU A 242 4.86 -16.57 -12.87
N GLY A 243 5.12 -17.87 -12.66
CA GLY A 243 4.16 -18.81 -12.09
C GLY A 243 2.89 -18.97 -12.95
N LEU A 244 3.05 -18.98 -14.27
CA LEU A 244 1.92 -19.04 -15.20
C LEU A 244 1.46 -20.47 -15.40
N VAL A 245 0.19 -20.71 -15.10
CA VAL A 245 -0.48 -21.97 -15.36
C VAL A 245 -0.35 -22.33 -16.84
N HIS A 246 -0.09 -23.61 -17.13
CA HIS A 246 -0.06 -24.06 -18.52
C HIS A 246 -1.45 -23.91 -19.16
N HIS A 247 -1.50 -23.56 -20.45
CA HIS A 247 -2.76 -23.46 -21.18
C HIS A 247 -3.56 -24.77 -21.10
N ASP A 248 -2.86 -25.90 -21.09
CA ASP A 248 -3.40 -27.25 -20.97
C ASP A 248 -3.99 -27.53 -19.58
N ASP A 249 -3.42 -26.93 -18.53
CA ASP A 249 -3.94 -26.99 -17.16
C ASP A 249 -5.23 -26.14 -17.02
N ILE A 250 -5.29 -24.94 -17.62
CA ILE A 250 -6.52 -24.13 -17.68
C ILE A 250 -7.63 -24.83 -18.50
N LEU A 251 -7.28 -25.46 -19.63
CA LEU A 251 -8.21 -26.29 -20.39
C LEU A 251 -8.71 -27.50 -19.57
N THR A 252 -7.83 -28.12 -18.76
CA THR A 252 -8.17 -29.25 -17.90
C THR A 252 -9.11 -28.83 -16.77
N LEU A 253 -8.86 -27.69 -16.14
CA LEU A 253 -9.76 -27.09 -15.16
C LEU A 253 -11.13 -26.75 -15.78
N ALA A 254 -11.16 -26.15 -16.98
CA ALA A 254 -12.41 -25.88 -17.69
C ALA A 254 -13.19 -27.18 -18.01
N LYS A 255 -12.49 -28.26 -18.39
CA LYS A 255 -13.08 -29.59 -18.59
C LYS A 255 -13.71 -30.13 -17.29
N TYR A 256 -13.09 -29.95 -16.12
CA TYR A 256 -13.71 -30.36 -14.84
C TYR A 256 -14.94 -29.54 -14.47
N LEU A 257 -14.91 -28.21 -14.69
CA LEU A 257 -16.05 -27.33 -14.42
C LEU A 257 -17.25 -27.61 -15.34
N ILE A 258 -17.01 -27.87 -16.63
CA ILE A 258 -18.05 -28.23 -17.61
C ILE A 258 -18.68 -29.59 -17.29
N ASN A 259 -17.88 -30.55 -16.80
CA ASN A 259 -18.37 -31.86 -16.33
C ASN A 259 -18.97 -31.83 -14.90
N LEU A 260 -19.03 -30.65 -14.25
CA LEU A 260 -19.50 -30.43 -12.88
C LEU A 260 -18.77 -31.25 -11.79
N ASP A 261 -17.52 -31.68 -12.03
CA ASP A 261 -16.74 -32.43 -11.03
C ASP A 261 -16.10 -31.47 -10.01
N ALA A 262 -16.84 -31.22 -8.93
CA ALA A 262 -16.38 -30.40 -7.81
C ALA A 262 -15.16 -30.98 -7.08
N LYS A 263 -14.97 -32.31 -7.09
CA LYS A 263 -13.83 -32.91 -6.40
C LYS A 263 -12.56 -32.74 -7.23
N ALA A 264 -12.60 -33.12 -8.51
CA ALA A 264 -11.47 -32.91 -9.42
C ALA A 264 -11.08 -31.42 -9.50
N SER A 265 -12.06 -30.53 -9.58
CA SER A 265 -11.82 -29.07 -9.59
C SER A 265 -11.04 -28.59 -8.35
N VAL A 266 -11.43 -28.99 -7.14
CA VAL A 266 -10.78 -28.56 -5.89
C VAL A 266 -9.43 -29.26 -5.67
N ASP A 267 -9.32 -30.55 -5.99
CA ASP A 267 -8.06 -31.28 -5.86
C ASP A 267 -7.01 -30.77 -6.88
N PHE A 268 -7.43 -30.35 -8.08
CA PHE A 268 -6.57 -29.72 -9.09
C PHE A 268 -6.06 -28.34 -8.64
N VAL A 269 -6.91 -27.49 -8.05
CA VAL A 269 -6.48 -26.19 -7.49
C VAL A 269 -5.44 -26.35 -6.40
N ARG A 270 -5.55 -27.41 -5.59
CA ARG A 270 -4.52 -27.74 -4.59
C ARG A 270 -3.20 -28.14 -5.25
N GLU A 271 -3.23 -28.83 -6.39
CA GLU A 271 -2.02 -29.15 -7.16
C GLU A 271 -1.36 -27.88 -7.72
N LEU A 272 -2.11 -26.98 -8.37
CA LEU A 272 -1.60 -25.69 -8.86
C LEU A 272 -0.99 -24.86 -7.72
N SER A 273 -1.66 -24.81 -6.57
CA SER A 273 -1.16 -24.13 -5.37
C SER A 273 0.11 -24.77 -4.79
N HIS A 274 0.30 -26.09 -4.95
CA HIS A 274 1.54 -26.77 -4.55
C HIS A 274 2.69 -26.58 -5.56
N LYS A 275 2.39 -26.37 -6.85
CA LYS A 275 3.38 -25.95 -7.86
C LYS A 275 3.86 -24.50 -7.66
N GLY A 276 3.10 -23.68 -6.91
CA GLY A 276 3.41 -22.27 -6.63
C GLY A 276 2.92 -21.32 -7.73
N GLU A 277 1.93 -21.75 -8.51
CA GLU A 277 1.37 -20.98 -9.63
C GLU A 277 0.44 -19.87 -9.16
N ASN A 278 0.35 -18.79 -9.95
CA ASN A 278 -0.41 -17.60 -9.59
C ASN A 278 -1.92 -17.80 -9.86
N LEU A 279 -2.67 -18.09 -8.79
CA LEU A 279 -4.11 -18.40 -8.87
C LEU A 279 -4.96 -17.21 -9.34
N ILE A 280 -4.51 -15.96 -9.12
CA ILE A 280 -5.20 -14.76 -9.63
C ILE A 280 -5.09 -14.71 -11.17
N HIS A 281 -3.92 -15.03 -11.71
CA HIS A 281 -3.72 -15.18 -13.16
C HIS A 281 -4.49 -16.38 -13.71
N ALA A 282 -4.48 -17.52 -13.02
CA ALA A 282 -5.27 -18.69 -13.39
C ALA A 282 -6.77 -18.36 -13.60
N LEU A 283 -7.35 -17.53 -12.74
CA LEU A 283 -8.77 -17.16 -12.84
C LEU A 283 -9.04 -16.20 -14.00
N LYS A 284 -8.08 -15.30 -14.26
CA LYS A 284 -8.12 -14.38 -15.41
C LYS A 284 -7.99 -15.13 -16.74
N ASP A 285 -7.13 -16.15 -16.80
CA ASP A 285 -6.91 -16.94 -18.00
C ASP A 285 -8.07 -17.91 -18.25
N LEU A 286 -8.67 -18.48 -17.19
CA LEU A 286 -9.96 -19.18 -17.26
C LEU A 286 -11.09 -18.26 -17.75
N SER A 287 -11.14 -17.00 -17.27
CA SER A 287 -12.11 -16.00 -17.75
C SER A 287 -11.89 -15.68 -19.25
N SER A 288 -10.64 -15.60 -19.69
CA SER A 288 -10.27 -15.40 -21.10
C SER A 288 -10.70 -16.58 -21.96
N LEU A 289 -10.52 -17.82 -21.49
CA LEU A 289 -10.98 -19.03 -22.15
C LEU A 289 -12.52 -19.06 -22.27
N PHE A 290 -13.26 -18.74 -21.19
CA PHE A 290 -14.73 -18.65 -21.25
C PHE A 290 -15.21 -17.59 -22.25
N HIS A 291 -14.51 -16.45 -22.36
CA HIS A 291 -14.78 -15.44 -23.37
C HIS A 291 -14.49 -15.93 -24.81
N GLN A 292 -13.39 -16.69 -25.03
CA GLN A 292 -13.11 -17.31 -26.33
C GLN A 292 -14.16 -18.35 -26.73
N ILE A 293 -14.58 -19.22 -25.80
CA ILE A 293 -15.68 -20.18 -26.01
C ILE A 293 -16.99 -19.43 -26.33
N SER A 294 -17.27 -18.33 -25.61
CA SER A 294 -18.47 -17.50 -25.83
C SER A 294 -18.48 -16.86 -27.22
N ILE A 295 -17.31 -16.42 -27.72
CA ILE A 295 -17.17 -15.94 -29.10
C ILE A 295 -17.50 -17.08 -30.07
N VAL A 296 -16.90 -18.25 -29.92
CA VAL A 296 -17.12 -19.40 -30.82
C VAL A 296 -18.59 -19.86 -30.85
N GLN A 297 -19.32 -19.76 -29.74
CA GLN A 297 -20.75 -20.09 -29.69
C GLN A 297 -21.68 -19.08 -30.41
N ILE A 298 -21.26 -17.81 -30.57
CA ILE A 298 -22.11 -16.72 -31.06
C ILE A 298 -21.67 -16.22 -32.45
N ILE A 299 -20.37 -16.27 -32.71
CA ILE A 299 -19.70 -15.83 -33.92
C ILE A 299 -18.85 -17.00 -34.41
N ASP A 300 -19.23 -17.62 -35.52
CA ASP A 300 -18.61 -18.83 -36.07
C ASP A 300 -17.14 -18.58 -36.49
N ASN A 301 -16.24 -18.69 -35.52
CA ASN A 301 -14.87 -18.21 -35.61
C ASN A 301 -13.94 -19.36 -36.00
N THR A 302 -13.74 -19.51 -37.31
CA THR A 302 -12.91 -20.53 -37.96
C THR A 302 -11.44 -20.57 -37.51
N LYS A 303 -10.96 -19.58 -36.74
CA LYS A 303 -9.59 -19.53 -36.19
C LYS A 303 -9.42 -20.14 -34.78
N ALA A 304 -10.49 -20.56 -34.11
CA ALA A 304 -10.38 -21.21 -32.80
C ALA A 304 -9.78 -22.63 -32.91
N SER A 305 -9.10 -23.09 -31.85
CA SER A 305 -8.61 -24.47 -31.76
C SER A 305 -9.77 -25.47 -31.66
N ASP A 306 -9.53 -26.70 -32.10
CA ASP A 306 -10.59 -27.73 -32.10
C ASP A 306 -11.01 -28.16 -30.69
N GLU A 307 -10.14 -28.01 -29.70
CA GLU A 307 -10.52 -28.18 -28.28
C GLU A 307 -11.48 -27.10 -27.79
N ILE A 308 -11.27 -25.82 -28.17
CA ILE A 308 -12.22 -24.75 -27.82
C ILE A 308 -13.58 -25.02 -28.48
N LYS A 309 -13.60 -25.60 -29.69
CA LYS A 309 -14.84 -26.01 -30.38
C LYS A 309 -15.55 -27.17 -29.66
N THR A 310 -14.83 -28.18 -29.15
CA THR A 310 -15.47 -29.27 -28.40
C THR A 310 -16.02 -28.79 -27.05
N LEU A 311 -15.32 -27.91 -26.34
CA LEU A 311 -15.87 -27.29 -25.12
C LEU A 311 -17.09 -26.42 -25.42
N ALA A 312 -17.09 -25.69 -26.54
CA ALA A 312 -18.21 -24.88 -27.00
C ALA A 312 -19.49 -25.69 -27.32
N THR A 313 -19.39 -26.99 -27.63
CA THR A 313 -20.57 -27.87 -27.81
C THR A 313 -21.04 -28.56 -26.53
N GLN A 314 -20.28 -28.48 -25.44
CA GLN A 314 -20.57 -29.18 -24.18
C GLN A 314 -21.26 -28.31 -23.12
N ILE A 315 -21.00 -26.99 -23.09
CA ILE A 315 -21.58 -26.06 -22.11
C ILE A 315 -22.73 -25.23 -22.72
N SER A 316 -23.80 -24.99 -21.96
CA SER A 316 -24.85 -24.06 -22.40
C SER A 316 -24.34 -22.61 -22.39
N ASN A 317 -24.84 -21.77 -23.30
CA ASN A 317 -24.47 -20.35 -23.34
C ASN A 317 -24.83 -19.63 -22.02
N GLN A 318 -25.94 -20.03 -21.37
CA GLN A 318 -26.38 -19.46 -20.09
C GLN A 318 -25.41 -19.80 -18.95
N ASP A 319 -24.98 -21.06 -18.84
CA ASP A 319 -24.01 -21.50 -17.83
C ASP A 319 -22.63 -20.85 -18.09
N LEU A 320 -22.21 -20.74 -19.35
CA LEU A 320 -20.94 -20.13 -19.72
C LEU A 320 -20.88 -18.63 -19.37
N GLN A 321 -21.96 -17.88 -19.62
CA GLN A 321 -22.06 -16.47 -19.21
C GLN A 321 -22.09 -16.32 -17.68
N LEU A 322 -22.74 -17.24 -16.97
CA LEU A 322 -22.78 -17.27 -15.51
C LEU A 322 -21.41 -17.59 -14.91
N PHE A 323 -20.70 -18.59 -15.44
CA PHE A 323 -19.33 -18.95 -15.03
C PHE A 323 -18.35 -17.80 -15.29
N TYR A 324 -18.43 -17.15 -16.45
CA TYR A 324 -17.66 -15.94 -16.76
C TYR A 324 -17.94 -14.79 -15.77
N HIS A 325 -19.21 -14.52 -15.46
CA HIS A 325 -19.57 -13.49 -14.48
C HIS A 325 -19.05 -13.81 -13.07
N ILE A 326 -19.15 -15.07 -12.64
CA ILE A 326 -18.61 -15.54 -11.35
C ILE A 326 -17.08 -15.43 -11.33
N ALA A 327 -16.37 -15.74 -12.41
CA ALA A 327 -14.92 -15.62 -12.51
C ALA A 327 -14.44 -14.15 -12.42
N ILE A 328 -15.12 -13.23 -13.10
CA ILE A 328 -14.84 -11.79 -13.06
C ILE A 328 -15.10 -11.18 -11.67
N ASN A 329 -16.07 -11.70 -10.91
CA ASN A 329 -16.30 -11.26 -9.53
C ASN A 329 -15.35 -11.94 -8.53
N GLY A 330 -15.08 -13.24 -8.69
CA GLY A 330 -14.07 -13.96 -7.91
C GLY A 330 -12.68 -13.33 -8.00
N SER A 331 -12.32 -12.80 -9.18
CA SER A 331 -11.08 -12.05 -9.40
C SER A 331 -10.95 -10.77 -8.56
N LYS A 332 -12.05 -10.27 -7.98
CA LYS A 332 -12.09 -9.16 -7.01
C LYS A 332 -12.14 -9.71 -5.58
N ASP A 333 -12.96 -10.72 -5.35
CA ASP A 333 -13.15 -11.35 -4.02
C ASP A 333 -11.89 -12.05 -3.50
N ILE A 334 -11.02 -12.60 -4.36
CA ILE A 334 -9.78 -13.28 -3.94
C ILE A 334 -8.89 -12.37 -3.07
N ALA A 335 -8.80 -11.08 -3.36
CA ALA A 335 -8.01 -10.13 -2.57
C ALA A 335 -8.59 -9.84 -1.17
N LEU A 336 -9.80 -10.35 -0.88
CA LEU A 336 -10.47 -10.27 0.42
C LEU A 336 -10.56 -11.63 1.12
N ALA A 337 -10.10 -12.71 0.48
CA ALA A 337 -10.16 -14.07 1.01
C ALA A 337 -9.03 -14.35 2.03
N PRO A 338 -9.20 -15.32 2.95
CA PRO A 338 -8.15 -15.69 3.91
C PRO A 338 -6.86 -16.22 3.28
N SER A 339 -6.94 -16.75 2.05
CA SER A 339 -5.80 -17.08 1.18
C SER A 339 -6.27 -17.08 -0.28
N GLU A 340 -5.34 -16.94 -1.22
CA GLU A 340 -5.65 -17.00 -2.66
C GLU A 340 -6.28 -18.34 -3.05
N GLN A 341 -5.78 -19.46 -2.48
CA GLN A 341 -6.34 -20.79 -2.67
C GLN A 341 -7.81 -20.87 -2.23
N ILE A 342 -8.13 -20.39 -1.03
CA ILE A 342 -9.52 -20.42 -0.52
C ILE A 342 -10.43 -19.52 -1.36
N GLY A 343 -9.94 -18.36 -1.80
CA GLY A 343 -10.69 -17.47 -2.69
C GLY A 343 -10.98 -18.11 -4.06
N PHE A 344 -10.01 -18.84 -4.61
CA PHE A 344 -10.15 -19.55 -5.87
C PHE A 344 -11.09 -20.76 -5.75
N GLU A 345 -10.88 -21.63 -4.75
CA GLU A 345 -11.75 -22.77 -4.45
C GLU A 345 -13.21 -22.33 -4.24
N MET A 346 -13.45 -21.28 -3.45
CA MET A 346 -14.79 -20.72 -3.26
C MET A 346 -15.39 -20.12 -4.53
N THR A 347 -14.57 -19.60 -5.45
CA THR A 347 -15.05 -19.10 -6.74
C THR A 347 -15.49 -20.26 -7.64
N LEU A 348 -14.72 -21.36 -7.70
CA LEU A 348 -15.11 -22.56 -8.44
C LEU A 348 -16.37 -23.21 -7.87
N LEU A 349 -16.43 -23.36 -6.53
CA LEU A 349 -17.59 -23.94 -5.85
C LEU A 349 -18.86 -23.10 -6.09
N ARG A 350 -18.73 -21.76 -6.22
CA ARG A 350 -19.84 -20.89 -6.66
C ARG A 350 -20.29 -21.18 -8.10
N MET A 351 -19.37 -21.37 -9.05
CA MET A 351 -19.74 -21.77 -10.43
C MET A 351 -20.52 -23.10 -10.41
N LEU A 352 -20.00 -24.07 -9.67
CA LEU A 352 -20.57 -25.42 -9.58
C LEU A 352 -21.90 -25.46 -8.80
N SER A 353 -22.14 -24.55 -7.86
CA SER A 353 -23.43 -24.43 -7.18
C SER A 353 -24.48 -23.63 -7.98
N PHE A 354 -24.03 -22.69 -8.81
CA PHE A 354 -24.89 -21.83 -9.63
C PHE A 354 -24.75 -22.19 -11.11
N HIS A 355 -25.41 -23.28 -11.49
CA HIS A 355 -25.64 -23.69 -12.88
C HIS A 355 -27.14 -23.91 -13.12
N SER A 356 -27.59 -23.81 -14.38
CA SER A 356 -29.01 -23.80 -14.78
C SER A 356 -29.80 -25.08 -14.46
N ASN A 357 -29.10 -26.17 -14.11
CA ASN A 357 -29.67 -27.47 -13.73
C ASN A 357 -29.44 -27.82 -12.24
N ALA A 358 -29.06 -26.86 -11.39
CA ALA A 358 -28.82 -27.11 -9.97
C ALA A 358 -30.11 -27.55 -9.26
N PRO A 359 -30.19 -28.77 -8.67
CA PRO A 359 -31.39 -29.22 -7.99
C PRO A 359 -31.51 -28.58 -6.59
N ASP A 360 -32.68 -28.02 -6.27
CA ASP A 360 -33.02 -27.45 -4.96
C ASP A 360 -33.00 -28.50 -3.83
N LYS A 361 -31.80 -28.85 -3.35
CA LYS A 361 -31.60 -29.70 -2.16
C LYS A 361 -31.71 -28.88 -0.88
N VAL A 362 -32.93 -28.40 -0.63
CA VAL A 362 -33.30 -27.68 0.60
C VAL A 362 -34.21 -28.56 1.46
N GLN A 363 -33.85 -28.68 2.75
CA GLN A 363 -34.65 -29.26 3.85
C GLN A 363 -35.02 -30.76 3.78
N THR A 364 -34.13 -31.61 4.30
CA THR A 364 -34.54 -32.71 5.18
C THR A 364 -34.36 -32.29 6.64
N THR A 365 -35.37 -31.67 7.23
CA THR A 365 -35.41 -31.38 8.68
C THR A 365 -35.75 -32.66 9.46
N PRO A 366 -34.98 -33.03 10.51
CA PRO A 366 -35.38 -34.11 11.40
C PRO A 366 -36.51 -33.63 12.33
N THR A 367 -37.71 -34.15 12.15
CA THR A 367 -38.90 -33.79 12.93
C THR A 367 -38.75 -34.18 14.41
N ILE A 368 -38.46 -33.21 15.27
CA ILE A 368 -38.50 -33.39 16.72
C ILE A 368 -39.95 -33.28 17.20
N ALA A 369 -40.58 -34.42 17.48
CA ALA A 369 -41.85 -34.46 18.19
C ALA A 369 -41.65 -34.17 19.69
N PRO A 370 -42.55 -33.42 20.36
CA PRO A 370 -42.29 -32.91 21.70
C PRO A 370 -42.57 -33.94 22.80
N LYS A 371 -41.78 -33.87 23.89
CA LYS A 371 -42.20 -34.34 25.21
C LYS A 371 -42.05 -33.22 26.23
N THR A 372 -43.18 -32.82 26.81
CA THR A 372 -43.30 -31.98 27.99
C THR A 372 -42.81 -32.74 29.22
N GLU A 373 -41.98 -32.13 30.05
CA GLU A 373 -42.09 -32.20 31.52
C GLU A 373 -41.12 -31.22 32.21
N THR A 374 -41.64 -30.51 33.22
CA THR A 374 -40.92 -29.69 34.21
C THR A 374 -41.84 -29.52 35.43
N PRO A 375 -41.33 -29.12 36.62
CA PRO A 375 -39.93 -29.11 37.10
C PRO A 375 -39.76 -29.80 38.47
N GLU A 376 -38.52 -30.04 38.93
CA GLU A 376 -38.23 -29.84 40.36
C GLU A 376 -36.76 -29.46 40.66
N LYS A 377 -36.54 -28.85 41.84
CA LYS A 377 -35.24 -28.38 42.32
C LYS A 377 -34.64 -29.34 43.35
N LYS A 378 -33.32 -29.57 43.32
CA LYS A 378 -32.40 -29.44 44.49
C LYS A 378 -30.93 -29.63 44.11
N THR A 379 -30.08 -28.83 44.74
CA THR A 379 -28.62 -28.99 44.91
C THR A 379 -28.31 -29.00 46.42
N PRO A 380 -27.07 -29.14 46.92
CA PRO A 380 -25.86 -29.81 46.40
C PRO A 380 -25.25 -30.83 47.42
N LYS A 381 -24.18 -31.59 47.07
CA LYS A 381 -22.95 -31.79 47.91
C LYS A 381 -21.90 -32.82 47.38
N SER A 382 -20.68 -32.32 47.15
CA SER A 382 -19.41 -32.71 47.82
C SER A 382 -18.82 -34.16 47.83
N VAL A 383 -17.76 -34.35 47.05
CA VAL A 383 -16.41 -34.94 47.40
C VAL A 383 -16.24 -36.42 47.85
N LYS A 384 -15.53 -37.20 47.00
CA LYS A 384 -14.30 -38.03 47.23
C LYS A 384 -13.93 -38.69 45.89
N LYS A 385 -12.68 -38.83 45.38
CA LYS A 385 -11.26 -38.75 45.82
C LYS A 385 -10.59 -40.08 46.22
N THR A 386 -9.98 -40.74 45.24
CA THR A 386 -8.91 -41.79 45.27
C THR A 386 -8.38 -41.97 43.83
N GLU A 387 -7.12 -42.34 43.54
CA GLU A 387 -5.88 -42.20 44.32
C GLU A 387 -4.61 -42.17 43.41
N THR A 388 -3.43 -42.15 44.02
CA THR A 388 -2.11 -41.79 43.50
C THR A 388 -1.40 -42.79 42.57
N THR A 389 -0.47 -42.28 41.75
CA THR A 389 0.95 -42.69 41.87
C THR A 389 1.88 -41.52 41.55
N SER A 390 3.12 -41.57 42.04
CA SER A 390 4.13 -40.51 41.95
C SER A 390 5.53 -41.11 41.73
N VAL A 391 6.49 -40.29 41.27
CA VAL A 391 7.89 -40.19 41.75
C VAL A 391 8.59 -39.00 41.04
N ASN A 392 9.51 -38.38 41.77
CA ASN A 392 10.50 -37.34 41.41
C ASN A 392 11.67 -37.53 42.45
N PRO A 393 12.79 -36.78 42.58
CA PRO A 393 13.22 -35.50 41.95
C PRO A 393 14.76 -35.31 41.70
N VAL A 394 15.19 -34.02 41.57
CA VAL A 394 16.50 -33.36 41.91
C VAL A 394 17.63 -33.17 40.85
N SER A 395 18.24 -31.96 40.93
CA SER A 395 19.57 -31.50 40.45
C SER A 395 19.73 -31.19 38.93
N ALA A 396 20.00 -29.99 38.40
CA ALA A 396 20.60 -28.69 38.85
C ALA A 396 22.15 -28.59 38.80
N ILE A 397 22.70 -27.59 38.05
CA ILE A 397 23.93 -26.78 38.30
C ILE A 397 24.30 -25.82 37.12
N LYS A 398 24.50 -24.53 37.44
CA LYS A 398 25.42 -23.47 36.92
C LYS A 398 25.69 -23.16 35.40
N GLU A 399 25.33 -21.92 35.01
CA GLU A 399 26.23 -20.73 34.90
C GLU A 399 27.52 -20.77 34.04
N SER A 400 27.55 -19.98 32.94
CA SER A 400 28.69 -19.08 32.55
C SER A 400 28.42 -18.25 31.27
N GLU A 401 28.69 -16.93 31.30
CA GLU A 401 28.98 -16.12 30.09
C GLU A 401 30.47 -16.26 29.69
N PRO A 402 30.89 -15.76 28.50
CA PRO A 402 31.73 -14.55 28.55
C PRO A 402 31.68 -13.57 27.35
N LYS A 403 31.57 -12.28 27.70
CA LYS A 403 32.32 -11.09 27.20
C LYS A 403 32.20 -10.58 25.74
N SER A 404 32.20 -9.24 25.67
CA SER A 404 32.35 -8.37 24.49
C SER A 404 33.82 -7.97 24.20
N PRO A 405 34.05 -7.15 23.16
CA PRO A 405 34.94 -5.98 23.31
C PRO A 405 34.29 -4.61 22.99
N LEU A 406 35.02 -3.51 23.26
CA LEU A 406 34.61 -2.08 23.20
C LEU A 406 35.77 -1.21 22.63
N THR A 407 35.64 0.09 22.29
CA THR A 407 34.47 1.01 22.35
C THR A 407 34.21 1.67 20.97
N GLU A 408 34.34 2.95 20.57
CA GLU A 408 34.50 4.34 21.11
C GLU A 408 34.22 5.33 19.92
N PRO A 409 34.14 6.69 20.05
CA PRO A 409 34.14 7.55 21.23
C PRO A 409 33.01 8.61 21.34
N ASN A 410 32.63 8.90 22.61
CA ASN A 410 32.27 10.21 23.18
C ASN A 410 31.28 11.19 22.49
N THR A 411 30.24 11.56 23.24
CA THR A 411 30.07 12.98 23.65
C THR A 411 29.34 13.09 25.01
N VAL A 412 29.82 13.98 25.88
CA VAL A 412 29.31 14.13 27.27
C VAL A 412 28.15 15.13 27.34
N LYS A 413 27.07 14.78 28.04
CA LYS A 413 26.10 15.75 28.61
C LYS A 413 25.76 15.39 30.07
N LYS A 414 25.35 16.42 30.82
CA LYS A 414 25.35 16.45 32.30
C LYS A 414 24.10 15.80 32.90
N THR A 415 24.28 15.07 34.00
CA THR A 415 23.22 14.71 34.94
C THR A 415 22.67 15.93 35.68
N PRO A 416 21.35 16.05 35.87
CA PRO A 416 20.74 16.85 36.92
C PRO A 416 20.24 15.94 38.05
N GLU A 417 20.76 16.09 39.28
CA GLU A 417 20.23 15.39 40.45
C GLU A 417 18.89 16.01 40.89
N ILE A 418 17.77 15.52 40.36
CA ILE A 418 16.43 15.91 40.78
C ILE A 418 15.77 14.73 41.49
N ALA A 419 15.78 14.75 42.81
CA ALA A 419 15.15 13.72 43.63
C ALA A 419 13.62 13.72 43.44
N LEU A 420 13.09 12.66 42.82
CA LEU A 420 11.69 12.55 42.43
C LEU A 420 10.76 12.49 43.67
N LYS A 421 10.03 13.59 43.92
CA LYS A 421 8.98 13.69 44.94
C LYS A 421 7.61 13.70 44.26
N ILE A 422 6.87 12.60 44.37
CA ILE A 422 5.45 12.53 44.02
C ILE A 422 4.68 12.24 45.30
N ASN A 423 3.79 13.15 45.66
CA ASN A 423 2.85 13.05 46.77
C ASN A 423 1.39 13.00 46.27
N SER A 424 1.14 13.25 44.98
CA SER A 424 -0.21 13.33 44.40
C SER A 424 -0.31 12.73 42.99
N GLN A 425 -1.44 12.09 42.69
CA GLN A 425 -1.83 11.68 41.33
C GLN A 425 -1.73 12.83 40.32
N LYS A 426 -2.00 14.09 40.72
CA LYS A 426 -1.90 15.26 39.81
C LYS A 426 -0.46 15.57 39.38
N GLU A 427 0.52 15.28 40.23
CA GLU A 427 1.94 15.48 39.91
C GLU A 427 2.40 14.38 38.93
N TRP A 428 1.91 13.15 39.10
CA TRP A 428 2.11 12.05 38.14
C TRP A 428 1.49 12.35 36.76
N GLU A 429 0.29 12.92 36.73
CA GLU A 429 -0.40 13.38 35.50
C GLU A 429 0.37 14.52 34.79
N GLN A 430 1.14 15.34 35.52
CA GLN A 430 2.05 16.35 34.95
C GLN A 430 3.37 15.77 34.44
N ILE A 431 3.94 14.77 35.12
CA ILE A 431 5.19 14.10 34.70
C ILE A 431 4.95 13.27 33.42
N THR A 432 3.83 12.55 33.33
CA THR A 432 3.44 11.76 32.15
C THR A 432 3.04 12.60 30.93
N THR A 433 2.77 13.89 31.10
CA THR A 433 2.47 14.83 29.99
C THR A 433 3.67 15.68 29.56
N SER A 434 4.67 15.89 30.44
CA SER A 434 5.88 16.66 30.13
C SER A 434 7.03 15.83 29.54
N LEU A 435 7.14 14.53 29.89
CA LEU A 435 8.19 13.65 29.39
C LEU A 435 7.83 12.95 28.07
N LYS A 436 8.85 12.74 27.21
CA LYS A 436 8.72 12.08 25.91
C LYS A 436 8.91 10.56 26.02
N PHE A 437 7.85 9.85 26.39
CA PHE A 437 7.81 8.39 26.36
C PHE A 437 7.49 7.84 24.95
N ASN A 438 8.00 6.66 24.63
CA ASN A 438 7.65 5.90 23.43
C ASN A 438 6.15 5.60 23.36
N ILE A 439 5.59 5.42 22.15
CA ILE A 439 4.13 5.30 21.94
C ILE A 439 3.46 4.23 22.83
N PRO A 440 3.96 2.98 22.94
CA PRO A 440 3.35 1.96 23.80
C PRO A 440 3.47 2.31 25.30
N ALA A 441 4.63 2.82 25.70
CA ALA A 441 4.88 3.28 27.07
C ALA A 441 3.92 4.42 27.47
N ARG A 442 3.68 5.39 26.57
CA ARG A 442 2.75 6.50 26.81
C ARG A 442 1.29 6.02 26.90
N LEU A 443 0.90 5.04 26.09
CA LEU A 443 -0.44 4.43 26.14
C LEU A 443 -0.67 3.68 27.47
N LEU A 444 0.32 2.93 27.94
CA LEU A 444 0.26 2.24 29.24
C LEU A 444 0.21 3.26 30.38
N LEU A 445 1.11 4.25 30.40
CA LEU A 445 1.17 5.31 31.42
C LEU A 445 -0.14 6.07 31.58
N LYS A 446 -0.84 6.41 30.48
CA LYS A 446 -2.16 7.06 30.51
C LYS A 446 -3.26 6.26 31.23
N ASN A 447 -3.08 4.96 31.36
CA ASN A 447 -3.99 4.03 32.05
C ASN A 447 -3.47 3.60 33.44
N THR A 448 -2.40 4.22 33.95
CA THR A 448 -1.91 3.99 35.32
C THR A 448 -2.43 5.03 36.32
N LEU A 449 -2.65 4.57 37.55
CA LEU A 449 -2.73 5.41 38.74
C LEU A 449 -1.44 5.29 39.56
N PHE A 450 -1.07 6.38 40.24
CA PHE A 450 -0.03 6.37 41.27
C PHE A 450 -0.53 5.69 42.54
N ASP A 451 0.16 4.65 43.01
CA ASP A 451 -0.13 4.00 44.29
C ASP A 451 0.78 4.53 45.40
N SER A 452 2.11 4.37 45.24
CA SER A 452 3.06 4.81 46.25
C SER A 452 4.50 4.94 45.74
N LEU A 453 5.25 5.91 46.30
CA LEU A 453 6.69 6.05 46.13
C LEU A 453 7.37 5.84 47.49
N LYS A 454 8.16 4.76 47.63
CA LYS A 454 8.85 4.40 48.87
C LYS A 454 10.26 3.87 48.56
N LYS A 455 11.30 4.46 49.17
CA LYS A 455 12.72 4.08 48.98
C LYS A 455 13.11 3.90 47.50
N GLN A 456 12.82 4.90 46.67
CA GLN A 456 13.06 4.90 45.20
C GLN A 456 12.33 3.79 44.41
N VAL A 457 11.43 3.01 45.02
CA VAL A 457 10.48 2.17 44.29
C VAL A 457 9.22 2.98 44.01
N LEU A 458 8.87 3.10 42.72
CA LEU A 458 7.62 3.69 42.24
C LEU A 458 6.63 2.56 41.93
N THR A 459 5.53 2.51 42.69
CA THR A 459 4.43 1.57 42.48
C THR A 459 3.30 2.26 41.72
N LEU A 460 2.91 1.67 40.59
CA LEU A 460 1.78 2.11 39.77
C LEU A 460 0.73 0.99 39.67
N THR A 461 -0.54 1.36 39.70
CA THR A 461 -1.64 0.43 39.47
C THR A 461 -2.16 0.60 38.05
N LEU A 462 -2.20 -0.49 37.29
CA LEU A 462 -2.76 -0.56 35.94
C LEU A 462 -4.13 -1.26 35.98
N ASP A 463 -5.05 -0.85 35.12
CA ASP A 463 -6.33 -1.56 34.98
C ASP A 463 -6.13 -2.95 34.34
N ARG A 464 -6.95 -3.93 34.73
CA ARG A 464 -6.83 -5.32 34.24
C ARG A 464 -7.12 -5.44 32.74
N GLU A 465 -7.94 -4.56 32.18
CA GLU A 465 -8.21 -4.52 30.75
C GLU A 465 -6.95 -4.25 29.90
N PHE A 466 -5.91 -3.66 30.50
CA PHE A 466 -4.63 -3.35 29.85
C PHE A 466 -3.46 -4.24 30.31
N GLU A 467 -3.72 -5.30 31.08
CA GLU A 467 -2.69 -6.24 31.56
C GLU A 467 -1.90 -6.89 30.40
N SER A 468 -2.53 -7.08 29.24
CA SER A 468 -1.89 -7.56 28.01
C SER A 468 -0.88 -6.59 27.38
N LEU A 469 -0.89 -5.30 27.76
CA LEU A 469 0.12 -4.32 27.34
C LEU A 469 1.34 -4.31 28.27
N LEU A 470 1.27 -4.96 29.43
CA LEU A 470 2.35 -5.03 30.41
C LEU A 470 3.36 -6.11 29.99
N THR A 471 4.35 -5.69 29.20
CA THR A 471 5.52 -6.51 28.85
C THR A 471 6.80 -5.94 29.45
N ASP A 472 7.76 -6.80 29.79
CA ASP A 472 9.03 -6.41 30.42
C ASP A 472 9.78 -5.34 29.62
N ASN A 473 9.75 -5.43 28.28
CA ASN A 473 10.33 -4.42 27.38
C ASN A 473 9.71 -3.03 27.56
N ILE A 474 8.39 -2.94 27.76
CA ILE A 474 7.70 -1.66 27.98
C ILE A 474 8.01 -1.13 29.38
N GLN A 475 7.96 -1.98 30.41
CA GLN A 475 8.34 -1.60 31.78
C GLN A 475 9.80 -1.11 31.86
N ALA A 476 10.73 -1.82 31.21
CA ALA A 476 12.13 -1.42 31.08
C ALA A 476 12.29 -0.08 30.34
N SER A 477 11.53 0.16 29.25
CA SER A 477 11.58 1.44 28.53
C SER A 477 11.09 2.63 29.37
N ILE A 478 10.04 2.44 30.18
CA ILE A 478 9.56 3.47 31.12
C ILE A 478 10.59 3.69 32.22
N GLN A 479 11.14 2.62 32.79
CA GLN A 479 12.15 2.71 33.84
C GLN A 479 13.43 3.41 33.34
N ALA A 480 13.89 3.13 32.12
CA ALA A 480 15.06 3.80 31.53
C ALA A 480 14.85 5.32 31.42
N VAL A 481 13.70 5.78 30.89
CA VAL A 481 13.38 7.21 30.77
C VAL A 481 13.23 7.87 32.16
N LEU A 482 12.68 7.17 33.15
CA LEU A 482 12.63 7.66 34.53
C LEU A 482 14.02 7.75 35.16
N GLN A 483 14.91 6.78 34.89
CA GLN A 483 16.28 6.76 35.41
C GLN A 483 17.16 7.85 34.78
N GLU A 484 17.01 8.11 33.49
CA GLU A 484 17.71 9.19 32.76
C GLU A 484 17.38 10.57 33.33
N ASN A 485 16.13 10.79 33.78
CA ASN A 485 15.65 12.09 34.24
C ASN A 485 15.73 12.31 35.77
N PHE A 486 15.73 11.23 36.58
CA PHE A 486 15.60 11.33 38.05
C PHE A 486 16.50 10.37 38.87
N GLY A 487 17.44 9.67 38.24
CA GLY A 487 18.37 8.76 38.92
C GLY A 487 17.78 7.38 39.24
N THR A 488 18.44 6.61 40.12
CA THR A 488 18.11 5.20 40.38
C THR A 488 16.70 5.02 40.95
N ILE A 489 15.74 4.67 40.08
CA ILE A 489 14.36 4.36 40.42
C ILE A 489 14.02 2.97 39.90
N THR A 490 13.32 2.19 40.72
CA THR A 490 12.77 0.88 40.33
C THR A 490 11.28 1.03 40.10
N LEU A 491 10.81 0.68 38.90
CA LEU A 491 9.40 0.74 38.53
C LEU A 491 8.73 -0.61 38.81
N LYS A 492 7.61 -0.58 39.54
CA LYS A 492 6.74 -1.74 39.73
C LYS A 492 5.31 -1.39 39.31
N ILE A 493 4.81 -2.10 38.30
CA ILE A 493 3.42 -1.96 37.85
C ILE A 493 2.64 -3.17 38.36
N VAL A 494 1.41 -2.96 38.85
CA VAL A 494 0.54 -4.01 39.39
C VAL A 494 -0.84 -3.90 38.75
N ALA A 495 -1.33 -4.97 38.12
CA ALA A 495 -2.68 -5.01 37.57
C ALA A 495 -3.72 -5.20 38.70
N ASN A 496 -4.60 -4.23 38.91
CA ASN A 496 -5.64 -4.31 39.95
C ASN A 496 -6.89 -3.49 39.57
N THR A 497 -8.04 -3.83 40.13
CA THR A 497 -9.30 -3.10 39.89
C THR A 497 -9.21 -1.68 40.43
N LEU A 498 -9.37 -0.68 39.57
CA LEU A 498 -9.18 0.73 39.92
C LEU A 498 -10.38 1.30 40.70
N HIS A 499 -10.10 2.03 41.78
CA HIS A 499 -11.12 2.72 42.59
C HIS A 499 -11.33 4.20 42.21
N SER A 500 -10.67 4.70 41.15
CA SER A 500 -10.85 6.06 40.65
C SER A 500 -10.48 6.17 39.17
N GLN A 501 -10.94 7.21 38.49
CA GLN A 501 -10.79 7.38 37.04
C GLN A 501 -9.33 7.61 36.62
N THR A 502 -8.87 6.88 35.59
CA THR A 502 -7.57 7.12 34.93
C THR A 502 -7.55 8.44 34.17
N LEU A 503 -6.36 8.92 33.79
CA LEU A 503 -6.24 10.10 32.93
C LEU A 503 -6.90 9.87 31.56
N ALA A 504 -6.76 8.67 30.99
CA ALA A 504 -7.48 8.28 29.77
C ALA A 504 -9.01 8.37 29.94
N GLN A 505 -9.57 7.84 31.03
CA GLN A 505 -11.01 7.90 31.31
C GLN A 505 -11.50 9.34 31.50
N LYS A 506 -10.74 10.21 32.18
CA LYS A 506 -11.04 11.65 32.33
C LYS A 506 -11.02 12.39 30.98
N GLU A 507 -10.01 12.14 30.14
CA GLU A 507 -9.94 12.71 28.79
C GLU A 507 -11.13 12.26 27.93
N THR A 508 -11.47 10.97 27.95
CA THR A 508 -12.62 10.42 27.22
C THR A 508 -13.95 10.99 27.71
N GLN A 509 -14.15 11.13 29.03
CA GLN A 509 -15.34 11.75 29.59
C GLN A 509 -15.44 13.23 29.15
N ALA A 510 -14.36 14.00 29.27
CA ALA A 510 -14.34 15.41 28.86
C ALA A 510 -14.57 15.61 27.35
N GLU A 511 -14.10 14.68 26.50
CA GLU A 511 -14.48 14.68 25.08
C GLU A 511 -15.96 14.36 24.86
N ASN A 512 -16.51 13.38 25.57
CA ASN A 512 -17.88 12.94 25.39
C ASN A 512 -18.88 13.98 25.91
N GLU A 513 -18.57 14.68 27.01
CA GLU A 513 -19.32 15.85 27.46
C GLU A 513 -19.30 16.98 26.42
N LYS A 514 -18.14 17.26 25.79
CA LYS A 514 -18.03 18.22 24.68
C LYS A 514 -18.80 17.76 23.43
N LYS A 515 -18.86 16.47 23.12
CA LYS A 515 -19.67 15.92 22.01
C LYS A 515 -21.17 16.09 22.32
N ALA A 516 -21.62 15.67 23.49
CA ALA A 516 -23.02 15.79 23.92
C ALA A 516 -23.51 17.25 24.01
N ALA A 517 -22.65 18.17 24.46
CA ALA A 517 -22.96 19.61 24.45
C ALA A 517 -23.18 20.13 23.02
N ARG A 518 -22.26 19.84 22.09
CA ARG A 518 -22.38 20.24 20.68
C ARG A 518 -23.61 19.62 20.01
N GLN A 519 -23.91 18.35 20.26
CA GLN A 519 -25.13 17.69 19.76
C GLN A 519 -26.40 18.40 20.26
N LYS A 520 -26.47 18.78 21.55
CA LYS A 520 -27.60 19.54 22.10
C LYS A 520 -27.72 20.93 21.49
N THR A 521 -26.61 21.65 21.29
CA THR A 521 -26.64 22.96 20.62
C THR A 521 -27.11 22.84 19.16
N PHE A 522 -26.65 21.83 18.43
CA PHE A 522 -27.02 21.61 17.03
C PHE A 522 -28.50 21.21 16.87
N LEU A 523 -29.03 20.38 17.77
CA LEU A 523 -30.46 20.02 17.81
C LEU A 523 -31.36 21.16 18.30
N ALA A 524 -30.81 22.18 18.97
CA ALA A 524 -31.53 23.37 19.41
C ALA A 524 -31.57 24.50 18.37
N ASP A 525 -30.91 24.33 17.22
CA ASP A 525 -30.91 25.31 16.13
C ASP A 525 -32.24 25.30 15.36
N GLU A 526 -32.88 26.46 15.21
CA GLU A 526 -34.17 26.56 14.51
C GLU A 526 -34.10 26.10 13.04
N GLY A 527 -32.98 26.32 12.35
CA GLY A 527 -32.79 25.91 10.97
C GLY A 527 -32.72 24.39 10.86
N VAL A 528 -32.03 23.75 11.79
CA VAL A 528 -31.96 22.28 11.89
C VAL A 528 -33.33 21.68 12.18
N GLN A 529 -34.08 22.24 13.12
CA GLN A 529 -35.44 21.77 13.44
C GLN A 529 -36.42 21.96 12.26
N LYS A 530 -36.35 23.10 11.55
CA LYS A 530 -37.16 23.34 10.34
C LYS A 530 -36.82 22.34 9.22
N LEU A 531 -35.54 22.01 9.03
CA LEU A 531 -35.13 20.97 8.07
C LEU A 531 -35.67 19.59 8.44
N GLN A 532 -35.61 19.18 9.72
CA GLN A 532 -36.18 17.91 10.15
C GLN A 532 -37.70 17.84 9.92
N GLN A 533 -38.43 18.93 10.15
CA GLN A 533 -39.87 18.99 9.90
C GLN A 533 -40.22 18.99 8.40
N VAL A 534 -39.44 19.67 7.55
CA VAL A 534 -39.68 19.73 6.09
C VAL A 534 -39.38 18.39 5.40
N PHE A 535 -38.35 17.66 5.83
CA PHE A 535 -37.94 16.41 5.20
C PHE A 535 -38.41 15.14 5.94
N ASN A 536 -38.96 15.28 7.15
CA ASN A 536 -39.41 14.17 8.01
C ASN A 536 -38.29 13.13 8.27
N THR A 537 -37.10 13.62 8.60
CA THR A 537 -35.86 12.81 8.76
C THR A 537 -35.17 13.01 10.11
N GLU A 538 -34.67 11.93 10.67
CA GLU A 538 -33.79 11.95 11.84
C GLU A 538 -32.33 12.25 11.44
N ILE A 539 -31.61 12.97 12.30
CA ILE A 539 -30.21 13.33 12.08
C ILE A 539 -29.31 12.29 12.74
N ASN A 540 -28.39 11.70 11.96
CA ASN A 540 -27.35 10.82 12.51
C ASN A 540 -26.42 11.63 13.43
N LEU A 541 -26.54 11.41 14.74
CA LEU A 541 -25.82 12.15 15.79
C LEU A 541 -24.30 11.92 15.76
N GLU A 542 -23.82 10.84 15.14
CA GLU A 542 -22.38 10.55 14.97
C GLU A 542 -21.76 11.33 13.80
N SER A 543 -22.57 11.86 12.89
CA SER A 543 -22.10 12.63 11.74
C SER A 543 -21.67 14.06 12.09
N ILE A 544 -22.11 14.57 13.25
CA ILE A 544 -21.89 15.95 13.71
C ILE A 544 -20.40 16.17 14.04
N LYS A 545 -19.72 16.91 13.17
CA LYS A 545 -18.29 17.23 13.28
C LYS A 545 -18.09 18.74 13.43
N GLU A 546 -17.13 19.10 14.28
CA GLU A 546 -16.72 20.49 14.47
C GLU A 546 -15.95 20.98 13.25
N VAL A 547 -16.53 21.95 12.53
CA VAL A 547 -15.79 22.75 11.56
C VAL A 547 -14.83 23.62 12.35
N LYS A 548 -13.54 23.24 12.37
CA LYS A 548 -12.49 24.17 12.80
C LYS A 548 -12.48 25.32 11.80
N ASN A 549 -12.66 26.54 12.30
CA ASN A 549 -12.67 27.74 11.46
C ASN A 549 -11.39 27.85 10.63
N VAL A 550 -11.57 28.39 9.41
CA VAL A 550 -10.55 28.65 8.40
C VAL A 550 -9.59 29.74 8.85
#